data_AF-A0A950GFA3-F1
#
_entry.id   AF-A0A950GFA3-F1
#
_cell.length_a   1.000
_cell.length_b   1.000
_cell.length_c   1.000
_cell.angle_alpha   90.00
_cell.angle_beta   90.00
_cell.angle_gamma   90.00
#
_symmetry.space_group_name_H-M   'P 1'
#
loop_
_entity.id
_entity.type
_entity.pdbx_description
1 polymer ?
#
loop_
_entity_poly.entity_id
_entity_poly.type
_entity_poly.pdbx_seq_one_letter_code
_entity_poly.pdbx_strand_id
1 'polypeptide(L)'
;MSAALALFDLGFASARLALDAQDVIALRLAKLALGGPEAEREASLMVSEKYKAFADSQWLIVRAALRGNAERAPASVVGLYGRRVRANKRRLRTR
;
A
#
# COMPACT_ATOMS: atom_id res chain seq x y z
N MET A 1 -0.93 18.31 23.63
CA MET A 1 0.48 18.13 23.22
C MET A 1 0.65 17.06 22.12
N SER A 2 -0.29 16.93 21.16
CA SER A 2 -0.55 15.61 20.53
C SER A 2 -0.76 15.55 19.01
N ALA A 3 -1.01 16.66 18.31
CA ALA A 3 -1.33 16.62 16.87
C ALA A 3 -0.09 16.71 15.97
N ALA A 4 0.88 17.57 16.33
CA ALA A 4 2.10 17.76 15.54
C ALA A 4 2.94 16.47 15.42
N LEU A 5 3.08 15.71 16.52
CA LEU A 5 3.75 14.41 16.50
C LEU A 5 3.01 13.39 15.64
N ALA A 6 1.66 13.36 15.70
CA ALA A 6 0.86 12.45 14.87
C ALA A 6 0.99 12.75 13.36
N LEU A 7 1.06 14.03 13.00
CA LEU A 7 1.35 14.46 11.62
C LEU A 7 2.77 14.06 11.19
N PHE A 8 3.75 14.21 12.08
CA PHE A 8 5.13 13.81 11.82
C PHE A 8 5.25 12.29 11.60
N ASP A 9 4.64 11.49 12.46
CA ASP A 9 4.60 10.02 12.34
C ASP A 9 3.92 9.58 11.04
N LEU A 10 2.78 10.21 10.71
CA LEU A 10 2.08 9.95 9.45
C LEU A 10 2.94 10.32 8.24
N GLY A 11 3.66 11.44 8.32
CA GLY A 11 4.60 11.88 7.29
C GLY A 11 5.73 10.87 7.07
N PHE A 12 6.37 10.42 8.15
CA PHE A 12 7.44 9.41 8.08
C PHE A 12 6.92 8.07 7.55
N ALA A 13 5.75 7.61 8.01
CA ALA A 13 5.11 6.40 7.50
C ALA A 13 4.78 6.51 6.01
N SER A 14 4.32 7.67 5.55
CA SER A 14 4.02 7.94 4.14
C SER A 14 5.29 8.00 3.29
N ALA A 15 6.36 8.64 3.78
CA ALA A 15 7.66 8.66 3.11
C ALA A 15 8.24 7.25 2.99
N ARG A 16 8.15 6.43 4.04
CA ARG A 16 8.57 5.03 3.99
C ARG A 16 7.76 4.21 2.99
N LEU A 17 6.44 4.41 2.97
CA LEU A 17 5.55 3.80 1.98
C LEU A 17 5.95 4.20 0.56
N ALA A 18 6.25 5.48 0.31
CA ALA A 18 6.68 5.96 -0.99
C ALA A 18 7.98 5.28 -1.45
N LEU A 19 8.98 5.16 -0.56
CA LEU A 19 10.23 4.45 -0.86
C LEU A 19 9.98 2.97 -1.18
N ASP A 20 9.24 2.25 -0.34
CA ASP A 20 8.91 0.84 -0.60
C ASP A 20 8.10 0.67 -1.91
N ALA A 21 7.30 1.68 -2.29
CA ALA A 21 6.52 1.68 -3.53
C ALA A 21 7.41 1.84 -4.76
N GLN A 22 8.47 2.67 -4.70
CA GLN A 22 9.44 2.78 -5.80
C GLN A 22 10.12 1.45 -6.10
N ASP A 23 10.49 0.67 -5.06
CA ASP A 23 11.07 -0.67 -5.25
C ASP A 23 10.08 -1.62 -5.96
N VAL A 24 8.80 -1.60 -5.56
CA VAL A 24 7.77 -2.42 -6.20
C VAL A 24 7.57 -2.02 -7.66
N ILE A 25 7.59 -0.72 -7.95
CA ILE A 25 7.45 -0.21 -9.32
C ILE A 25 8.65 -0.68 -10.17
N ALA A 26 9.87 -0.52 -9.69
CA ALA A 26 11.07 -0.97 -10.40
C ALA A 26 11.04 -2.48 -10.69
N LEU A 27 10.72 -3.29 -9.68
CA LEU A 27 10.60 -4.76 -9.84
C LEU A 27 9.52 -5.15 -10.86
N ARG A 28 8.39 -4.45 -10.86
CA ARG A 28 7.31 -4.68 -11.83
C ARG A 28 7.70 -4.30 -13.24
N LEU A 29 8.34 -3.15 -13.41
CA LEU A 29 8.83 -2.71 -14.71
C LEU A 29 9.85 -3.72 -15.26
N ALA A 30 10.76 -4.21 -14.43
CA ALA A 30 11.69 -5.26 -14.82
C ALA A 30 10.95 -6.54 -15.25
N LYS A 31 9.96 -7.01 -14.47
CA LYS A 31 9.17 -8.21 -14.81
C LYS A 31 8.34 -8.04 -16.08
N LEU A 32 7.72 -6.87 -16.27
CA LEU A 32 6.91 -6.55 -17.44
C LEU A 32 7.78 -6.40 -18.71
N ALA A 33 8.99 -5.86 -18.58
CA ALA A 33 9.93 -5.71 -19.69
C ALA A 33 10.38 -7.07 -20.27
N LEU A 34 10.42 -8.12 -19.44
CA LEU A 34 10.69 -9.49 -19.91
C LEU A 34 9.55 -10.08 -20.74
N GLY A 35 8.33 -9.56 -20.59
CA GLY A 35 7.14 -10.05 -21.28
C GLY A 35 6.73 -11.48 -20.90
N GLY A 36 5.93 -12.10 -21.77
CA GLY A 36 5.48 -13.48 -21.63
C GLY A 36 4.41 -13.72 -20.55
N PRO A 37 4.06 -15.00 -20.28
CA PRO A 37 2.94 -15.35 -19.41
C PRO A 37 3.09 -14.86 -17.96
N GLU A 38 4.33 -14.67 -17.49
CA GLU A 38 4.58 -14.12 -16.14
C GLU A 38 4.30 -12.63 -16.04
N ALA A 39 4.61 -11.85 -17.07
CA ALA A 39 4.28 -10.43 -17.14
C ALA A 39 2.77 -10.21 -17.14
N GLU A 40 2.02 -11.00 -17.92
CA GLU A 40 0.55 -10.96 -17.97
C GLU A 40 -0.08 -11.30 -16.62
N ARG A 41 0.45 -12.34 -15.94
CA ARG A 41 0.03 -12.70 -14.59
C ARG A 41 0.30 -11.57 -13.60
N GLU A 42 1.47 -10.92 -13.66
CA GLU A 42 1.78 -9.79 -12.80
C GLU A 42 0.86 -8.60 -13.06
N ALA A 43 0.58 -8.27 -14.33
CA ALA A 43 -0.36 -7.19 -14.69
C ALA A 43 -1.77 -7.46 -14.15
N SER A 44 -2.26 -8.70 -14.25
CA SER A 44 -3.56 -9.10 -13.69
C SER A 44 -3.57 -8.99 -12.16
N LEU A 45 -2.52 -9.47 -11.49
CA LEU A 45 -2.37 -9.37 -10.03
C LEU A 45 -2.36 -7.91 -9.57
N MET A 46 -1.67 -7.02 -10.30
CA MET A 46 -1.61 -5.59 -10.02
C MET A 46 -2.99 -4.94 -9.94
N VAL A 47 -3.96 -5.40 -10.73
CA VAL A 47 -5.33 -4.89 -10.71
C VAL A 47 -6.06 -5.39 -9.47
N SER A 48 -6.04 -6.71 -9.23
CA SER A 48 -6.69 -7.31 -8.05
C SER A 48 -6.16 -6.73 -6.73
N GLU A 49 -4.86 -6.48 -6.65
CA GLU A 49 -4.24 -5.86 -5.48
C GLU A 49 -4.76 -4.44 -5.22
N LYS A 50 -4.97 -3.62 -6.26
CA LYS A 50 -5.53 -2.27 -6.13
C LYS A 50 -6.96 -2.30 -5.62
N TYR A 51 -7.80 -3.18 -6.18
CA TYR A 51 -9.18 -3.35 -5.71
C TYR A 51 -9.25 -3.79 -4.25
N LYS A 52 -8.43 -4.78 -3.85
CA LYS A 52 -8.34 -5.22 -2.45
C LYS A 52 -7.85 -4.11 -1.53
N ALA A 53 -6.85 -3.33 -1.97
CA ALA A 53 -6.35 -2.18 -1.20
C ALA A 53 -7.42 -1.11 -1.00
N PHE A 54 -8.17 -0.80 -2.07
CA PHE A 54 -9.25 0.17 -2.03
C PHE A 54 -10.39 -0.30 -1.10
N ALA A 55 -10.92 -1.51 -1.30
CA ALA A 55 -12.04 -2.05 -0.53
C ALA A 55 -11.74 -2.07 0.98
N ASP A 56 -10.56 -2.57 1.36
CA ASP A 56 -10.15 -2.60 2.76
C ASP A 56 -9.92 -1.20 3.34
N SER A 57 -9.45 -0.25 2.52
CA SER A 57 -9.29 1.15 2.97
C SER A 57 -10.64 1.78 3.26
N GLN A 58 -11.63 1.57 2.39
CA GLN A 58 -13.01 2.01 2.63
C GLN A 58 -13.56 1.41 3.92
N TRP A 59 -13.34 0.11 4.13
CA TRP A 59 -13.76 -0.55 5.36
C TRP A 59 -13.10 0.04 6.62
N LEU A 60 -11.79 0.33 6.56
CA LEU A 60 -11.09 0.99 7.68
C LEU A 60 -11.65 2.38 7.97
N ILE A 61 -11.96 3.16 6.93
CA ILE A 61 -12.53 4.52 7.06
C ILE A 61 -13.92 4.45 7.69
N VAL A 62 -14.82 3.63 7.14
CA VAL A 62 -16.19 3.46 7.65
C VAL A 62 -16.16 2.97 9.10
N ARG A 63 -15.34 1.97 9.40
CA ARG A 63 -15.19 1.43 10.76
C ARG A 63 -14.68 2.49 11.74
N ALA A 64 -13.77 3.38 11.31
CA ALA A 64 -13.28 4.46 12.15
C ALA A 64 -14.37 5.51 12.43
N ALA A 65 -15.14 5.87 11.40
CA ALA A 65 -16.27 6.79 11.53
C ALA A 65 -17.33 6.24 12.51
N LEU A 66 -17.73 4.97 12.36
CA LEU A 66 -18.71 4.31 13.24
C LEU A 66 -18.25 4.21 14.70
N ARG A 67 -16.94 4.27 14.96
CA ARG A 67 -16.36 4.23 16.31
C ARG A 67 -16.07 5.61 16.90
N GLY A 68 -16.44 6.68 16.20
CA GLY A 68 -16.17 8.06 16.62
C GLY A 68 -14.68 8.41 16.63
N ASN A 69 -13.85 7.74 15.83
CA ASN A 69 -12.41 7.99 15.75
C ASN A 69 -11.90 8.17 14.31
N ALA A 70 -12.68 8.91 13.50
CA ALA A 70 -12.41 9.18 12.09
C ALA A 70 -11.03 9.83 11.84
N GLU A 71 -10.51 10.59 12.80
CA GLU A 71 -9.18 11.20 12.76
C GLU A 71 -8.04 10.18 12.64
N ARG A 72 -8.27 8.91 13.01
CA ARG A 72 -7.28 7.81 12.89
C ARG A 72 -7.32 7.10 11.54
N ALA A 73 -8.32 7.39 10.70
CA ALA A 73 -8.48 6.73 9.41
C ALA A 73 -7.26 6.93 8.47
N PRO A 74 -6.67 8.14 8.34
CA PRO A 74 -5.51 8.33 7.46
C PRO A 74 -4.31 7.45 7.85
N ALA A 75 -3.95 7.41 9.13
CA ALA A 75 -2.85 6.56 9.62
C ALA A 75 -3.12 5.08 9.42
N SER A 76 -4.38 4.65 9.59
CA SER A 76 -4.79 3.26 9.36
C SER A 76 -4.67 2.85 7.89
N VAL A 77 -5.05 3.75 6.97
CA VAL A 77 -4.95 3.53 5.52
C VAL A 77 -3.49 3.51 5.07
N VAL A 78 -2.65 4.46 5.52
CA VAL A 78 -1.20 4.45 5.20
C VAL A 78 -0.55 3.18 5.73
N GLY A 79 -0.89 2.75 6.96
CA GLY A 79 -0.40 1.49 7.52
C GLY A 79 -0.83 0.26 6.70
N LEU A 80 -2.07 0.23 6.20
CA LEU A 80 -2.58 -0.83 5.33
C LEU A 80 -1.80 -0.91 4.01
N TYR A 81 -1.65 0.22 3.31
CA TYR A 81 -0.87 0.30 2.07
C TYR A 81 0.59 -0.09 2.32
N GLY A 82 1.20 0.37 3.39
CA GLY A 82 2.57 0.01 3.77
C GLY A 82 2.78 -1.50 3.92
N ARG A 83 1.85 -2.18 4.60
CA ARG A 83 1.90 -3.66 4.73
C ARG A 83 1.78 -4.35 3.38
N ARG A 84 0.86 -3.90 2.52
CA ARG A 84 0.64 -4.47 1.18
C ARG A 84 1.83 -4.26 0.25
N VAL A 85 2.38 -3.04 0.19
CA VAL A 85 3.56 -2.73 -0.63
C VAL A 85 4.75 -3.57 -0.19
N ARG A 86 5.01 -3.71 1.11
CA ARG A 86 6.07 -4.62 1.60
C ARG A 86 5.82 -6.09 1.26
N ALA A 87 4.57 -6.55 1.30
CA ALA A 87 4.22 -7.91 0.88
C ALA A 87 4.46 -8.12 -0.62
N ASN A 88 4.08 -7.15 -1.46
CA ASN A 88 4.32 -7.17 -2.90
C ASN A 88 5.81 -7.18 -3.21
N LYS A 89 6.60 -6.31 -2.54
CA LYS A 89 8.05 -6.28 -2.67
C LYS A 89 8.68 -7.64 -2.33
N ARG A 90 8.28 -8.27 -1.22
CA ARG A 90 8.76 -9.62 -0.89
C ARG A 90 8.41 -10.64 -1.98
N ARG A 91 7.15 -10.65 -2.44
CA ARG A 91 6.68 -11.56 -3.49
C ARG A 91 7.49 -11.41 -4.79
N LEU A 92 7.67 -10.17 -5.25
CA LEU A 92 8.40 -9.85 -6.48
C LEU A 92 9.90 -10.14 -6.39
N ARG A 93 10.49 -10.19 -5.19
CA ARG A 93 11.89 -10.63 -5.02
C ARG A 93 12.05 -12.15 -5.05
N THR A 94 10.97 -12.89 -4.85
CA THR A 94 10.96 -14.36 -4.79
C THR A 94 10.41 -15.03 -6.05
N ARG A 95 9.89 -14.25 -7.00
CA ARG A 95 9.25 -14.73 -8.23
C ARG A 95 9.50 -13.75 -9.37
#